data_AF-N6ZUT1-F1
#
_entry.id   AF-N6ZUT1-F1
#
_cell.length_a   1.000
_cell.length_b   1.000
_cell.length_c   1.000
_cell.angle_alpha   90.00
_cell.angle_beta   90.00
_cell.angle_gamma   90.00
#
_symmetry.space_group_name_H-M   'P 1'
#
loop_
_entity.id
_entity.type
_entity.pdbx_description
1 polymer ?
#
loop_
_entity_poly.entity_id
_entity_poly.type
_entity_poly.pdbx_seq_one_letter_code
_entity_poly.pdbx_strand_id
1 'polypeptide(L)'
;GYRPLGGEARLALDAATLRLAVTETVTAPRHDRRRLARDQAWKLGFIALRQAIEGGPVPSFRPVPPAWLNGRFEDFCRHLAEREGVRLPAAVDWAQWEAIGERRRDEVRRLELVRHAFRRALEVWLALDLALGFEARGFTARIGTFCERTLTPRNLLVLASRRGAGTLQP
;
A
#
# COMPACT_ATOMS: atom_id res chain seq x y z
N GLY A 1 -16.18 7.94 3.96
CA GLY A 1 -15.07 8.20 4.90
C GLY A 1 -15.30 7.43 6.18
N TYR A 2 -14.29 7.29 7.03
CA TYR A 2 -14.45 6.70 8.36
C TYR A 2 -15.36 7.60 9.22
N ARG A 3 -16.25 7.02 10.02
CA ARG A 3 -16.99 7.75 11.05
C ARG A 3 -16.54 7.23 12.41
N PRO A 4 -15.90 8.05 13.26
CA PRO A 4 -15.46 7.60 14.56
C PRO A 4 -16.60 7.09 15.45
N LEU A 5 -16.28 6.09 16.27
CA LEU A 5 -17.23 5.42 17.16
C LEU A 5 -17.18 5.98 18.57
N GLY A 6 -16.01 6.44 19.02
CA GLY A 6 -15.84 7.24 20.21
C GLY A 6 -16.20 8.70 19.94
N GLY A 7 -16.91 9.34 20.88
CA GLY A 7 -17.31 10.74 20.75
C GLY A 7 -16.14 11.74 20.76
N GLU A 8 -14.94 11.30 21.11
CA GLU A 8 -13.75 12.15 21.29
C GLU A 8 -12.76 12.10 20.11
N ALA A 9 -12.95 11.16 19.17
CA ALA A 9 -12.04 10.99 18.06
C ALA A 9 -12.21 12.11 17.00
N ARG A 10 -11.20 12.98 16.89
CA ARG A 10 -11.20 14.16 15.98
C ARG A 10 -10.45 13.94 14.66
N LEU A 11 -9.82 12.79 14.46
CA LEU A 11 -9.03 12.52 13.24
C LEU A 11 -9.96 12.17 12.08
N ALA A 12 -10.00 13.02 11.05
CA ALA A 12 -10.72 12.75 9.82
C ALA A 12 -9.91 11.80 8.94
N LEU A 13 -10.44 10.59 8.71
CA LEU A 13 -9.79 9.57 7.87
C LEU A 13 -10.57 9.34 6.57
N ASP A 14 -9.88 9.52 5.45
CA ASP A 14 -10.39 9.19 4.13
C ASP A 14 -10.08 7.73 3.73
N ALA A 15 -10.63 7.29 2.60
CA ALA A 15 -10.46 5.91 2.13
C ALA A 15 -8.99 5.57 1.80
N ALA A 16 -8.19 6.55 1.34
CA ALA A 16 -6.78 6.36 1.04
C ALA A 16 -5.96 6.13 2.33
N THR A 17 -6.29 6.86 3.39
CA THR A 17 -5.65 6.75 4.70
C THR A 17 -6.04 5.46 5.42
N LEU A 18 -7.29 5.00 5.29
CA LEU A 18 -7.67 3.68 5.81
C LEU A 18 -6.95 2.54 5.09
N ARG A 19 -6.74 2.65 3.77
CA ARG A 19 -5.97 1.64 3.00
C ARG A 19 -4.50 1.55 3.46
N LEU A 20 -3.92 2.63 3.97
CA LEU A 20 -2.58 2.60 4.58
C LEU A 20 -2.47 1.57 5.70
N ALA A 21 -3.53 1.41 6.50
CA ALA A 21 -3.57 0.46 7.61
C ALA A 21 -3.55 -1.01 7.16
N VAL A 22 -3.87 -1.31 5.88
CA VAL A 22 -4.22 -2.68 5.46
C VAL A 22 -3.23 -3.31 4.48
N THR A 23 -2.43 -2.52 3.76
CA THR A 23 -1.61 -3.05 2.65
C THR A 23 -0.18 -3.41 3.07
N GLU A 24 0.04 -4.57 3.68
CA GLU A 24 1.40 -5.05 4.00
C GLU A 24 1.82 -6.26 3.15
N THR A 25 3.00 -6.17 2.54
CA THR A 25 3.63 -7.20 1.70
C THR A 25 4.85 -7.83 2.39
N VAL A 26 4.89 -7.85 3.73
CA VAL A 26 6.05 -8.34 4.50
C VAL A 26 6.23 -9.86 4.41
N THR A 27 5.16 -10.60 4.11
CA THR A 27 5.17 -12.07 3.98
C THR A 27 5.57 -12.57 2.59
N ALA A 28 5.72 -11.69 1.60
CA ALA A 28 6.05 -12.14 0.24
C ALA A 28 7.48 -12.71 0.16
N PRO A 29 7.71 -13.85 -0.51
CA PRO A 29 9.03 -14.39 -0.80
C PRO A 29 10.00 -13.38 -1.44
N ARG A 30 11.31 -13.53 -1.21
CA ARG A 30 12.32 -12.61 -1.75
C ARG A 30 12.29 -12.51 -3.28
N HIS A 31 12.01 -13.60 -3.97
CA HIS A 31 11.94 -13.61 -5.44
C HIS A 31 10.75 -12.77 -5.95
N ASP A 32 9.60 -12.85 -5.28
CA ASP A 32 8.42 -12.02 -5.61
C ASP A 32 8.70 -10.54 -5.41
N ARG A 33 9.40 -10.17 -4.32
CA ARG A 33 9.79 -8.77 -4.08
C ARG A 33 10.70 -8.23 -5.18
N ARG A 34 11.65 -9.03 -5.66
CA ARG A 34 12.56 -8.65 -6.76
C ARG A 34 11.79 -8.49 -8.07
N ARG A 35 10.86 -9.41 -8.37
CA ARG A 35 10.02 -9.31 -9.58
C ARG A 35 9.13 -8.06 -9.54
N LEU A 36 8.45 -7.81 -8.42
CA LEU A 36 7.61 -6.62 -8.23
C LEU A 36 8.43 -5.33 -8.30
N ALA A 37 9.64 -5.34 -7.74
CA ALA A 37 10.56 -4.21 -7.85
C ALA A 37 10.93 -3.91 -9.30
N ARG A 38 11.29 -4.93 -10.07
CA ARG A 38 11.61 -4.79 -11.50
C ARG A 38 10.41 -4.30 -12.30
N ASP A 39 9.24 -4.91 -12.08
CA ASP A 39 7.98 -4.50 -12.70
C ASP A 39 7.68 -3.02 -12.48
N GLN A 40 7.78 -2.55 -11.23
CA GLN A 40 7.53 -1.17 -10.89
C GLN A 40 8.55 -0.21 -11.52
N ALA A 41 9.85 -0.54 -11.47
CA ALA A 41 10.90 0.28 -12.07
C ALA A 41 10.69 0.41 -13.59
N TRP A 42 10.42 -0.70 -14.28
CA TRP A 42 10.25 -0.71 -15.72
C TRP A 42 9.00 0.04 -16.18
N LYS A 43 7.88 -0.10 -15.44
CA LYS A 43 6.68 0.70 -15.68
C LYS A 43 6.95 2.20 -15.53
N LEU A 44 7.68 2.59 -14.48
CA LEU A 44 8.04 4.00 -14.24
C LEU A 44 9.00 4.54 -15.31
N GLY A 45 9.94 3.71 -15.78
CA GLY A 45 10.83 4.05 -16.89
C GLY A 45 10.08 4.28 -18.19
N PHE A 46 9.15 3.38 -18.53
CA PHE A 46 8.28 3.54 -19.71
C PHE A 46 7.39 4.78 -19.61
N ILE A 47 6.78 5.05 -18.45
CA ILE A 47 5.99 6.26 -18.22
C ILE A 47 6.86 7.50 -18.47
N ALA A 48 8.08 7.53 -17.95
CA ALA A 48 9.00 8.65 -18.13
C ALA A 48 9.37 8.85 -19.61
N LEU A 49 9.67 7.76 -20.32
CA LEU A 49 9.96 7.78 -21.76
C LEU A 49 8.77 8.33 -22.55
N ARG A 50 7.57 7.82 -22.30
CA ARG A 50 6.35 8.25 -22.97
C ARG A 50 6.04 9.73 -22.70
N GLN A 51 6.21 10.19 -21.46
CA GLN A 51 6.07 11.62 -21.12
C GLN A 51 7.02 12.51 -21.91
N ALA A 52 8.25 12.05 -22.14
CA ALA A 52 9.23 12.82 -22.91
C ALA A 52 8.92 12.84 -24.42
N ILE A 53 8.22 11.82 -24.94
CA ILE A 53 7.82 11.73 -26.36
C ILE A 53 6.53 12.51 -26.62
N GLU A 54 5.47 12.23 -25.85
CA GLU A 54 4.12 12.72 -26.11
C GLU A 54 3.79 14.00 -25.34
N GLY A 55 4.56 14.31 -24.28
CA GLY A 55 4.22 15.36 -23.33
C GLY A 55 3.05 14.98 -22.42
N GLY A 56 2.81 15.81 -21.40
CA GLY A 56 1.62 15.73 -20.56
C GLY A 56 1.53 14.48 -19.66
N PRO A 57 0.36 14.27 -19.03
CA PRO A 57 0.13 13.14 -18.14
C PRO A 57 -0.06 11.83 -18.94
N VAL A 58 0.56 10.75 -18.47
CA VAL A 58 0.40 9.41 -19.06
C VAL A 58 -0.77 8.69 -18.36
N PRO A 59 -1.75 8.15 -19.12
CA PRO A 59 -2.84 7.39 -18.54
C PRO A 59 -2.34 6.10 -17.91
N SER A 60 -3.09 5.58 -16.93
CA SER A 60 -2.84 4.25 -16.40
C SER A 60 -3.09 3.20 -17.47
N PHE A 61 -2.24 2.18 -17.49
CA PHE A 61 -2.39 1.04 -18.40
C PHE A 61 -2.82 -0.22 -17.65
N ARG A 62 -3.41 -1.16 -18.40
CA ARG A 62 -3.82 -2.46 -17.88
C ARG A 62 -2.62 -3.23 -17.30
N PRO A 63 -2.84 -4.16 -16.34
CA PRO A 63 -1.77 -5.00 -15.81
C PRO A 63 -0.89 -5.59 -16.91
N VAL A 64 0.42 -5.55 -16.69
CA VAL A 64 1.41 -6.07 -17.65
C VAL A 64 1.67 -7.54 -17.33
N PRO A 65 1.69 -8.44 -18.33
CA PRO A 65 2.00 -9.85 -18.12
C PRO A 65 3.37 -10.04 -17.45
N PRO A 66 3.49 -10.84 -16.37
CA PRO A 66 4.77 -11.05 -15.69
C PRO A 66 5.89 -11.59 -16.60
N ALA A 67 5.53 -12.35 -17.64
CA ALA A 67 6.48 -12.91 -18.60
C ALA A 67 7.31 -11.84 -19.34
N TRP A 68 6.78 -10.61 -19.48
CA TRP A 68 7.50 -9.52 -20.14
C TRP A 68 8.72 -9.05 -19.33
N LEU A 69 8.81 -9.40 -18.04
CA LEU A 69 9.92 -9.05 -17.15
C LEU A 69 11.12 -9.99 -17.28
N ASN A 70 11.00 -11.07 -18.05
CA ASN A 70 12.08 -12.05 -18.23
C ASN A 70 13.14 -11.59 -19.24
N GLY A 71 12.81 -10.61 -20.10
CA GLY A 71 13.69 -10.09 -21.16
C GLY A 71 14.55 -8.90 -20.72
N ARG A 72 14.84 -8.00 -21.68
CA ARG A 72 15.50 -6.70 -21.42
C ARG A 72 14.46 -5.59 -21.31
N PHE A 73 14.84 -4.47 -20.70
CA PHE A 73 13.96 -3.31 -20.56
C PHE A 73 13.44 -2.80 -21.91
N GLU A 74 14.30 -2.82 -22.93
CA GLU A 74 13.93 -2.52 -24.32
C GLU A 74 12.74 -3.35 -24.81
N ASP A 75 12.79 -4.68 -24.62
CA ASP A 75 11.74 -5.59 -25.11
C ASP A 75 10.42 -5.30 -24.39
N PHE A 76 10.49 -5.03 -23.09
CA PHE A 76 9.33 -4.60 -22.30
C PHE A 76 8.72 -3.31 -22.83
N CYS A 77 9.55 -2.28 -23.09
CA CYS A 77 9.09 -1.00 -23.61
C CYS A 77 8.49 -1.13 -25.01
N ARG A 78 9.06 -1.95 -25.88
CA ARG A 78 8.53 -2.20 -27.23
C ARG A 78 7.15 -2.87 -27.18
N HIS A 79 7.00 -3.95 -26.41
CA HIS A 79 5.70 -4.62 -26.23
C HIS A 79 4.65 -3.69 -25.62
N LEU A 80 5.04 -2.88 -24.63
CA LEU A 80 4.12 -1.95 -23.99
C LEU A 80 3.77 -0.78 -24.91
N ALA A 81 4.71 -0.27 -25.69
CA ALA A 81 4.45 0.76 -26.69
C ALA A 81 3.46 0.28 -27.75
N GLU A 82 3.65 -0.94 -28.26
CA GLU A 82 2.72 -1.55 -29.22
C GLU A 82 1.31 -1.68 -28.62
N ARG A 83 1.21 -2.18 -27.38
CA ARG A 83 -0.07 -2.35 -26.69
C ARG A 83 -0.79 -1.04 -26.39
N GLU A 84 -0.05 0.01 -26.03
CA GLU A 84 -0.59 1.32 -25.65
C GLU A 84 -0.65 2.31 -26.84
N GLY A 85 -0.25 1.89 -28.05
CA GLY A 85 -0.27 2.72 -29.26
C GLY A 85 0.77 3.84 -29.30
N VAL A 86 1.86 3.71 -28.55
CA VAL A 86 2.92 4.72 -28.43
C VAL A 86 3.93 4.53 -29.57
N ARG A 87 4.23 5.61 -30.31
CA ARG A 87 5.29 5.59 -31.33
C ARG A 87 6.64 5.90 -30.71
N LEU A 88 7.49 4.87 -30.60
CA LEU A 88 8.85 5.02 -30.10
C LEU A 88 9.77 5.64 -31.17
N PRO A 89 10.69 6.56 -30.79
CA PRO A 89 11.72 7.06 -31.69
C PRO A 89 12.63 5.95 -32.23
N ALA A 90 13.27 6.19 -33.37
CA ALA A 90 14.18 5.22 -34.00
C ALA A 90 15.41 4.90 -33.12
N ALA A 91 15.90 5.90 -32.39
CA ALA A 91 16.99 5.76 -31.43
C ALA A 91 16.48 6.14 -30.04
N VAL A 92 16.52 5.19 -29.11
CA VAL A 92 16.19 5.39 -27.70
C VAL A 92 17.36 4.92 -26.86
N ASP A 93 17.84 5.77 -25.96
CA ASP A 93 18.79 5.38 -24.94
C ASP A 93 18.08 4.57 -23.85
N TRP A 94 17.97 3.25 -24.08
CA TRP A 94 17.28 2.35 -23.17
C TRP A 94 17.88 2.35 -21.76
N ALA A 95 19.21 2.48 -21.65
CA ALA A 95 19.91 2.47 -20.37
C ALA A 95 19.56 3.73 -19.55
N GLN A 96 19.48 4.89 -20.19
CA GLN A 96 19.04 6.13 -19.55
C GLN A 96 17.62 5.97 -18.95
N TRP A 97 16.67 5.43 -19.73
CA TRP A 97 15.28 5.30 -19.29
C TRP A 97 15.06 4.20 -18.24
N GLU A 98 15.83 3.12 -18.30
CA GLU A 98 15.85 2.10 -17.24
C GLU A 98 16.33 2.72 -15.93
N ALA A 99 17.45 3.48 -15.97
CA ALA A 99 17.98 4.17 -14.79
C ALA A 99 17.02 5.24 -14.23
N ILE A 100 16.27 5.95 -15.10
CA ILE A 100 15.20 6.86 -14.66
C ILE A 100 14.11 6.07 -13.93
N GLY A 101 13.70 4.92 -14.46
CA GLY A 101 12.71 4.04 -13.84
C GLY A 101 13.13 3.56 -12.44
N GLU A 102 14.40 3.17 -12.29
CA GLU A 102 14.96 2.79 -11.00
C GLU A 102 14.96 3.94 -9.99
N ARG A 103 15.41 5.15 -10.41
CA ARG A 103 15.38 6.34 -9.54
C ARG A 103 13.97 6.71 -9.09
N ARG A 104 13.00 6.74 -10.02
CA ARG A 104 11.59 7.02 -9.68
C ARG A 104 11.03 5.95 -8.74
N ARG A 105 11.42 4.69 -8.91
CA ARG A 105 11.02 3.62 -7.98
C ARG A 105 11.58 3.87 -6.59
N ASP A 106 12.84 4.29 -6.47
CA ASP A 106 13.44 4.59 -5.17
C ASP A 106 12.77 5.80 -4.50
N GLU A 107 12.33 6.80 -5.25
CA GLU A 107 11.50 7.90 -4.74
C GLU A 107 10.16 7.38 -4.20
N VAL A 108 9.44 6.55 -4.97
CA VAL A 108 8.18 5.93 -4.52
C VAL A 108 8.43 5.11 -3.25
N ARG A 109 9.51 4.33 -3.21
CA ARG A 109 9.88 3.51 -2.06
C ARG A 109 10.17 4.37 -0.81
N ARG A 110 10.84 5.51 -0.96
CA ARG A 110 11.06 6.45 0.16
C ARG A 110 9.75 6.98 0.72
N LEU A 111 8.80 7.34 -0.15
CA LEU A 111 7.46 7.76 0.28
C LEU A 111 6.68 6.61 0.93
N GLU A 112 6.83 5.39 0.44
CA GLU A 112 6.27 4.18 1.06
C GLU A 112 6.82 3.93 2.46
N LEU A 113 8.11 4.18 2.72
CA LEU A 113 8.69 4.06 4.07
C LEU A 113 8.00 4.98 5.07
N VAL A 114 7.76 6.24 4.68
CA VAL A 114 7.01 7.18 5.51
C VAL A 114 5.59 6.67 5.75
N ARG A 115 4.91 6.22 4.69
CA ARG A 115 3.56 5.63 4.79
C ARG A 115 3.53 4.41 5.73
N HIS A 116 4.55 3.57 5.71
CA HIS A 116 4.67 2.40 6.58
C HIS A 116 4.92 2.79 8.05
N ALA A 117 5.69 3.85 8.32
CA ALA A 117 5.92 4.33 9.67
C ALA A 117 4.60 4.73 10.38
N PHE A 118 3.66 5.34 9.65
CA PHE A 118 2.36 5.76 10.21
C PHE A 118 1.31 4.65 10.28
N ARG A 119 1.52 3.51 9.61
CA ARG A 119 0.56 2.40 9.59
C ARG A 119 0.19 1.93 10.99
N ARG A 120 1.20 1.62 11.81
CA ARG A 120 0.95 1.05 13.13
C ARG A 120 0.25 2.05 14.04
N ALA A 121 0.62 3.33 13.95
CA ALA A 121 -0.06 4.38 14.67
C ALA A 121 -1.55 4.46 14.29
N LEU A 122 -1.87 4.38 12.99
CA LEU A 122 -3.26 4.36 12.50
C LEU A 122 -4.03 3.11 12.94
N GLU A 123 -3.42 1.92 12.90
CA GLU A 123 -4.04 0.68 13.41
C GLU A 123 -4.40 0.79 14.90
N VAL A 124 -3.46 1.28 15.72
CA VAL A 124 -3.67 1.47 17.16
C VAL A 124 -4.74 2.52 17.41
N TRP A 125 -4.73 3.63 16.67
CA TRP A 125 -5.74 4.68 16.78
C TRP A 125 -7.14 4.15 16.47
N LEU A 126 -7.30 3.37 15.40
CA LEU A 126 -8.58 2.74 15.03
C LEU A 126 -9.05 1.72 16.09
N ALA A 127 -8.13 0.93 16.66
CA ALA A 127 -8.46 -0.02 17.71
C ALA A 127 -8.92 0.68 19.00
N LEU A 128 -8.31 1.82 19.34
CA LEU A 128 -8.70 2.66 20.48
C LEU A 128 -10.07 3.28 20.29
N ASP A 129 -10.35 3.84 19.10
CA ASP A 129 -11.67 4.39 18.79
C ASP A 129 -12.78 3.33 18.89
N LEU A 130 -12.49 2.10 18.42
CA LEU A 130 -13.41 0.97 18.56
C LEU A 130 -13.64 0.58 20.04
N ALA A 131 -12.58 0.53 20.84
CA ALA A 131 -12.67 0.22 22.27
C ALA A 131 -13.52 1.27 23.02
N LEU A 132 -13.27 2.56 22.79
CA LEU A 132 -14.08 3.66 23.34
C LEU A 132 -15.55 3.56 22.90
N GLY A 133 -15.79 3.20 21.63
CA GLY A 133 -17.14 2.96 21.12
C GLY A 133 -17.89 1.82 21.82
N PHE A 134 -17.17 0.76 22.24
CA PHE A 134 -17.72 -0.33 23.05
C PHE A 134 -18.00 0.13 24.49
N GLU A 135 -17.08 0.87 25.11
CA GLU A 135 -17.24 1.39 26.48
C GLU A 135 -18.43 2.34 26.60
N ALA A 136 -18.61 3.24 25.62
CA ALA A 136 -19.76 4.13 25.54
C ALA A 136 -21.11 3.37 25.44
N ARG A 137 -21.09 2.10 25.04
CA ARG A 137 -22.26 1.22 24.94
C ARG A 137 -22.41 0.26 26.13
N GLY A 138 -21.64 0.47 27.21
CA GLY A 138 -21.73 -0.29 28.46
C GLY A 138 -20.92 -1.59 28.47
N PHE A 139 -19.98 -1.77 27.54
CA PHE A 139 -19.04 -2.89 27.57
C PHE A 139 -17.79 -2.53 28.37
N THR A 140 -17.06 -3.55 28.83
CA THR A 140 -15.65 -3.41 29.21
C THR A 140 -14.82 -3.85 28.01
N ALA A 141 -13.97 -2.98 27.50
CA ALA A 141 -13.15 -3.24 26.33
C ALA A 141 -11.66 -3.30 26.71
N ARG A 142 -10.89 -4.21 26.09
CA ARG A 142 -9.44 -4.29 26.22
C ARG A 142 -8.81 -4.46 24.85
N ILE A 143 -7.65 -3.84 24.67
CA ILE A 143 -6.83 -3.99 23.45
C ILE A 143 -5.62 -4.83 23.78
N GLY A 144 -5.29 -5.76 22.89
CA GLY A 144 -4.07 -6.56 22.96
C GLY A 144 -3.60 -6.97 21.58
N THR A 145 -2.70 -7.95 21.56
CA THR A 145 -2.22 -8.61 20.33
C THR A 145 -2.62 -10.08 20.35
N PHE A 146 -3.09 -10.61 19.22
CA PHE A 146 -3.45 -12.03 19.13
C PHE A 146 -2.28 -12.94 18.73
N CYS A 147 -1.26 -12.40 18.06
CA CYS A 147 -0.08 -13.16 17.65
C CYS A 147 1.16 -12.26 17.46
N GLU A 148 2.32 -12.89 17.25
CA GLU A 148 3.55 -12.21 16.87
C GLU A 148 3.39 -11.47 15.53
N ARG A 149 3.91 -10.24 15.47
CA ARG A 149 3.79 -9.38 14.28
C ARG A 149 4.45 -9.99 13.03
N THR A 150 5.44 -10.87 13.22
CA THR A 150 6.13 -11.58 12.14
C THR A 150 5.21 -12.56 11.41
N LEU A 151 4.19 -13.10 12.08
CA LEU A 151 3.20 -14.00 11.49
C LEU A 151 2.20 -13.22 10.63
N THR A 152 1.65 -12.14 11.19
CA THR A 152 0.86 -11.17 10.44
C THR A 152 1.02 -9.78 11.05
N PRO A 153 1.29 -8.75 10.23
CA PRO A 153 1.40 -7.37 10.73
C PRO A 153 0.13 -6.84 11.38
N ARG A 154 -1.03 -7.32 10.90
CA ARG A 154 -2.34 -7.03 11.46
C ARG A 154 -2.59 -7.95 12.65
N ASN A 155 -1.95 -7.66 13.77
CA ASN A 155 -1.99 -8.52 14.96
C ASN A 155 -2.78 -7.96 16.15
N LEU A 156 -3.44 -6.80 16.02
CA LEU A 156 -4.25 -6.22 17.10
C LEU A 156 -5.56 -6.96 17.30
N LEU A 157 -6.01 -7.02 18.55
CA LEU A 157 -7.27 -7.61 18.97
C LEU A 157 -7.98 -6.66 19.95
N VAL A 158 -9.27 -6.43 19.72
CA VAL A 158 -10.16 -5.75 20.66
C VAL A 158 -11.11 -6.79 21.25
N LEU A 159 -11.05 -6.97 22.57
CA LEU A 159 -11.96 -7.84 23.32
C LEU A 159 -12.96 -6.97 24.07
N ALA A 160 -14.25 -7.18 23.84
CA ALA A 160 -15.31 -6.46 24.53
C ALA A 160 -16.27 -7.46 25.20
N SER A 161 -16.48 -7.31 26.50
CA SER A 161 -17.45 -8.10 27.27
C SER A 161 -18.47 -7.18 27.92
N ARG A 162 -19.75 -7.52 27.80
CA ARG A 162 -20.80 -6.79 28.50
C ARG A 162 -20.59 -7.00 30.00
N ARG A 163 -20.67 -5.93 30.81
CA ARG A 163 -20.71 -6.10 32.27
C ARG A 163 -21.92 -6.99 32.56
N GLY A 164 -21.69 -8.16 33.16
CA GLY A 164 -22.79 -9.05 33.52
C GLY A 164 -23.77 -8.28 34.39
N ALA A 165 -25.06 -8.35 34.05
CA ALA A 165 -26.12 -8.07 35.03
C ALA A 165 -26.04 -9.21 36.05
N GLY A 166 -25.21 -9.04 37.07
CA GLY A 166 -24.93 -10.04 38.08
C GLY A 166 -24.61 -9.35 39.38
N THR A 167 -25.66 -9.14 40.17
CA THR A 167 -25.64 -8.79 41.59
C THR A 167 -24.61 -9.65 42.31
N LEU A 168 -23.56 -9.03 42.83
CA LEU A 168 -22.94 -9.52 44.06
C LEU A 168 -23.74 -8.87 45.19
N GLN A 169 -24.65 -9.64 45.77
CA GLN A 169 -25.27 -9.38 47.06
C GLN A 169 -24.90 -10.56 47.97
N PRO A 170 -24.85 -10.33 49.27
CA PRO A 170 -23.62 -10.08 50.05
C PRO A 170 -22.87 -11.35 50.50
#